data_AF-A0A6J4SJW7-F1
#
_entry.id   AF-A0A6J4SJW7-F1
#
_cell.length_a   1.000
_cell.length_b   1.000
_cell.length_c   1.000
_cell.angle_alpha   90.00
_cell.angle_beta   90.00
_cell.angle_gamma   90.00
#
_symmetry.space_group_name_H-M   'P 1'
#
loop_
_entity.id
_entity.type
_entity.pdbx_description
1 polymer ?
#
loop_
_entity_poly.entity_id
_entity_poly.type
_entity_poly.pdbx_seq_one_letter_code
_entity_poly.pdbx_strand_id
1 'polypeptide(L)'
;EDRRDAARTYIESVGGTLHGFWYGFGTHDGYTLWEAPDNVSMAAVALALAGGGAIASLDTTVLLTVDETLEALTRAGQIGYRVPGS
;
A
#
# COMPACT_ATOMS: atom_id res chain seq x y z
N GLU A 1 -3.88 -8.72 22.12
CA GLU A 1 -3.69 -9.33 20.79
C GLU A 1 -2.50 -8.65 20.13
N ASP A 2 -1.60 -9.42 19.53
CA ASP A 2 -0.54 -8.84 18.71
C ASP A 2 -1.14 -8.47 17.35
N ARG A 3 -1.33 -7.17 17.08
CA ARG A 3 -1.89 -6.68 15.82
C ARG A 3 -1.05 -7.10 14.61
N ARG A 4 0.24 -7.44 14.83
CA ARG A 4 1.12 -7.98 13.79
C ARG A 4 0.69 -9.36 13.33
N ASP A 5 0.25 -10.22 14.25
CA ASP A 5 -0.16 -11.59 13.91
C ASP A 5 -1.46 -11.57 13.10
N ALA A 6 -2.43 -10.75 13.52
CA ALA A 6 -3.65 -10.53 12.74
C ALA A 6 -3.34 -9.99 11.34
N ALA A 7 -2.49 -8.95 11.27
CA ALA A 7 -2.01 -8.39 10.02
C ALA A 7 -1.42 -9.47 9.10
N ARG A 8 -0.47 -10.26 9.61
CA ARG A 8 0.16 -11.36 8.86
C ARG A 8 -0.88 -12.35 8.31
N THR A 9 -1.81 -12.81 9.15
CA THR A 9 -2.86 -13.76 8.71
C THR A 9 -3.69 -13.22 7.56
N TYR A 10 -4.06 -11.93 7.57
CA TYR A 10 -4.89 -11.37 6.50
C TYR A 10 -4.17 -11.32 5.15
N ILE A 11 -2.91 -10.90 5.12
CA ILE A 11 -2.19 -10.81 3.84
C ILE A 11 -1.80 -12.18 3.29
N GLU A 12 -1.45 -13.13 4.16
CA GLU A 12 -1.18 -14.52 3.75
C GLU A 12 -2.43 -15.18 3.16
N SER A 13 -3.63 -14.81 3.62
CA SER A 13 -4.89 -15.32 3.07
C SER A 13 -5.12 -14.96 1.59
N VAL A 14 -4.46 -13.91 1.09
CA VAL A 14 -4.48 -13.48 -0.32
C VAL A 14 -3.15 -13.75 -1.03
N GLY A 15 -2.27 -14.58 -0.44
CA GLY A 15 -0.99 -14.96 -1.03
C GLY A 15 0.10 -13.89 -0.96
N GLY A 16 -0.04 -12.89 -0.10
CA GLY A 16 0.96 -11.86 0.12
C GLY A 16 1.79 -12.05 1.39
N THR A 17 2.65 -11.07 1.68
CA THR A 17 3.63 -11.09 2.77
C THR A 17 3.57 -9.78 3.57
N LEU A 18 3.68 -9.88 4.90
CA LEU A 18 3.93 -8.74 5.78
C LEU A 18 5.44 -8.61 6.04
N HIS A 19 6.07 -7.61 5.44
CA HIS A 19 7.51 -7.35 5.59
C HIS A 19 7.85 -6.74 6.95
N GLY A 20 6.96 -5.92 7.50
CA GLY A 20 7.19 -5.31 8.79
C GLY A 20 6.00 -4.55 9.35
N PHE A 21 6.04 -4.39 10.67
CA PHE A 21 5.03 -3.68 11.46
C PHE A 21 5.77 -2.86 12.51
N TRP A 22 5.52 -1.56 12.54
CA TRP A 22 6.09 -0.63 13.49
C TRP A 22 5.02 0.21 14.15
N TYR A 23 5.28 0.62 15.39
CA TYR A 23 4.53 1.67 16.04
C TYR A 23 5.34 2.96 16.06
N GLY A 24 4.66 4.09 15.90
CA GLY A 24 5.27 5.41 15.91
C GLY A 24 4.38 6.43 16.61
N PHE A 25 4.98 7.56 17.01
CA PHE A 25 4.22 8.71 17.47
C PHE A 25 3.96 9.65 16.29
N GLY A 26 2.73 10.12 16.14
CA GLY A 26 2.33 11.01 15.06
C GLY A 26 0.83 10.94 14.78
N THR A 27 0.45 11.31 13.56
CA THR A 27 -0.95 11.23 13.10
C THR A 27 -1.48 9.79 13.07
N HIS A 28 -0.60 8.83 12.75
CA HIS A 28 -0.89 7.41 12.77
C HIS A 28 0.01 6.72 13.79
N ASP A 29 -0.53 5.71 14.47
CA ASP A 29 0.21 4.95 15.48
C ASP A 29 0.86 3.69 14.89
N GLY A 30 0.38 3.17 13.76
CA GLY A 30 0.86 1.96 13.10
C GLY A 30 1.35 2.18 11.67
N TYR A 31 2.47 1.56 11.33
CA TYR A 31 3.08 1.58 10.01
C TYR A 31 3.40 0.16 9.59
N THR A 32 2.99 -0.20 8.37
CA THR A 32 3.11 -1.58 7.89
C THR A 32 3.59 -1.60 6.45
N LEU A 33 4.47 -2.54 6.13
CA LEU A 33 4.95 -2.78 4.78
C LEU A 33 4.45 -4.14 4.32
N TRP A 34 3.71 -4.14 3.22
CA TRP A 34 3.05 -5.32 2.67
C TRP A 34 3.50 -5.54 1.24
N GLU A 35 3.47 -6.80 0.82
CA GLU A 35 3.60 -7.21 -0.57
C GLU A 35 2.43 -8.12 -0.90
N ALA A 36 1.64 -7.77 -1.90
CA ALA A 36 0.50 -8.53 -2.37
C ALA A 36 0.74 -8.96 -3.83
N PRO A 37 0.11 -10.04 -4.31
CA PRO A 37 0.28 -10.47 -5.71
C PRO A 37 -0.25 -9.44 -6.72
N ASP A 38 -1.24 -8.63 -6.32
CA ASP A 38 -1.77 -7.53 -7.12
C ASP A 38 -2.51 -6.50 -6.24
N ASN A 39 -2.89 -5.37 -6.86
CA ASN A 39 -3.60 -4.29 -6.19
C ASN A 39 -5.00 -4.70 -5.68
N VAL A 40 -5.66 -5.65 -6.35
CA VAL A 40 -7.01 -6.10 -5.94
C VAL A 40 -6.94 -6.90 -4.65
N SER A 41 -5.91 -7.73 -4.51
CA SER A 41 -5.61 -8.53 -3.33
C SER A 41 -5.31 -7.64 -2.13
N MET A 42 -4.47 -6.61 -2.31
CA MET A 42 -4.21 -5.63 -1.24
C MET A 42 -5.45 -4.81 -0.88
N ALA A 43 -6.25 -4.40 -1.87
CA ALA A 43 -7.49 -3.67 -1.63
C ALA A 43 -8.51 -4.51 -0.85
N ALA A 44 -8.62 -5.81 -1.14
CA ALA A 44 -9.49 -6.73 -0.40
C ALA A 44 -9.11 -6.79 1.09
N VAL A 45 -7.81 -6.90 1.39
CA VAL A 45 -7.30 -6.88 2.77
C VAL A 45 -7.58 -5.53 3.44
N ALA A 46 -7.28 -4.41 2.77
CA ALA A 46 -7.51 -3.07 3.29
C ALA A 46 -9.00 -2.81 3.61
N LEU A 47 -9.91 -3.25 2.74
CA LEU A 47 -11.36 -3.13 2.93
C LEU A 47 -11.86 -4.01 4.08
N ALA A 48 -11.36 -5.25 4.21
CA ALA A 48 -11.71 -6.12 5.33
C ALA A 48 -11.26 -5.52 6.68
N LEU A 49 -10.05 -4.96 6.71
CA LEU A 49 -9.49 -4.25 7.86
C LEU A 49 -10.32 -3.00 8.23
N ALA A 50 -10.66 -2.17 7.25
CA ALA A 50 -11.48 -0.98 7.46
C ALA A 50 -12.92 -1.32 7.92
N GLY A 51 -13.51 -2.39 7.37
CA GLY A 51 -14.84 -2.87 7.74
C GLY A 51 -14.93 -3.47 9.14
N GLY A 52 -13.81 -3.90 9.73
CA GLY A 52 -13.76 -4.52 11.06
C GLY A 52 -13.90 -3.54 12.23
N GLY A 53 -13.91 -2.22 11.98
CA GLY A 53 -14.11 -1.19 13.01
C GLY A 53 -12.94 -1.00 14.00
N ALA A 54 -11.89 -1.83 13.91
CA ALA A 54 -10.70 -1.74 14.76
C ALA A 54 -9.70 -0.64 14.30
N ILE A 55 -9.90 -0.08 13.10
CA ILE A 55 -9.04 0.93 12.50
C ILE A 55 -9.85 2.22 12.33
N ALA A 56 -9.36 3.30 12.96
CA ALA A 56 -10.01 4.61 12.87
C ALA A 56 -9.74 5.32 11.54
N SER A 57 -8.52 5.19 11.01
CA SER A 57 -8.10 5.72 9.70
C SER A 57 -7.07 4.79 9.06
N LEU A 58 -7.11 4.66 7.73
CA LEU A 58 -6.19 3.84 6.96
C LEU A 58 -5.75 4.60 5.70
N ASP A 59 -4.46 4.90 5.61
CA ASP A 59 -3.84 5.42 4.39
C ASP A 59 -2.99 4.31 3.76
N THR A 60 -3.25 4.01 2.49
CA THR A 60 -2.51 3.00 1.72
C THR A 60 -1.80 3.67 0.56
N THR A 61 -0.48 3.47 0.47
CA THR A 61 0.35 3.98 -0.64
C THR A 61 0.95 2.79 -1.39
N VAL A 62 0.68 2.71 -2.68
CA VAL A 62 1.34 1.73 -3.56
C VAL A 62 2.76 2.22 -3.83
N LEU A 63 3.74 1.37 -3.54
CA LEU A 63 5.14 1.66 -3.83
C LEU A 63 5.47 1.21 -5.25
N LEU A 64 6.17 2.06 -6.00
CA LEU A 64 6.79 1.66 -7.26
C LEU A 64 8.16 1.08 -6.99
N THR A 65 8.49 0.02 -7.70
CA THR A 65 9.85 -0.46 -7.81
C THR A 65 10.71 0.56 -8.57
N VAL A 66 12.03 0.41 -8.43
CA VAL A 66 12.99 1.22 -9.20
C VAL A 66 12.79 1.02 -10.70
N ASP A 67 12.55 -0.22 -11.15
CA ASP A 67 12.37 -0.53 -12.57
C ASP A 67 11.08 0.07 -13.13
N GLU A 68 9.96 -0.02 -12.42
CA GLU A 68 8.71 0.65 -12.81
C GLU A 68 8.88 2.17 -12.87
N THR A 69 9.66 2.74 -11.96
CA THR A 69 9.97 4.17 -11.96
C THR A 69 10.80 4.56 -13.18
N LEU A 70 11.81 3.77 -13.55
CA LEU A 70 12.63 4.01 -14.75
C LEU A 70 11.81 3.86 -16.04
N GLU A 71 10.92 2.87 -16.09
CA GLU A 71 9.98 2.71 -17.19
C GLU A 71 9.03 3.91 -17.29
N ALA A 72 8.48 4.36 -16.16
CA ALA A 72 7.62 5.53 -16.10
C ALA A 72 8.33 6.80 -16.60
N LEU A 73 9.59 7.01 -16.21
CA LEU A 73 10.41 8.12 -16.70
C LEU A 73 10.62 8.06 -18.22
N THR A 74 10.87 6.87 -18.76
CA THR A 74 11.03 6.67 -20.21
C THR A 74 9.74 7.02 -20.96
N ARG A 75 8.59 6.56 -20.47
CA ARG A 75 7.28 6.87 -21.05
C ARG A 75 6.93 8.36 -20.90
N ALA A 76 7.29 8.98 -19.78
CA ALA A 76 7.04 10.40 -19.52
C ALA A 76 7.72 11.31 -20.57
N GLY A 77 8.93 10.97 -21.03
CA GLY A 77 9.61 11.71 -22.09
C GLY A 77 8.89 11.72 -23.45
N GLN A 78 7.92 10.81 -23.66
CA GLN A 78 7.10 10.73 -24.87
C GLN A 78 5.78 11.52 -24.73
N ILE A 79 5.44 11.96 -23.51
CA ILE A 79 4.22 12.73 -23.26
C ILE A 79 4.48 14.18 -23.71
N GLY A 80 3.87 14.57 -24.82
CA GLY A 80 3.88 15.95 -25.33
C GLY A 80 3.00 16.91 -24.52
N TYR A 81 3.13 16.89 -23.19
CA TYR A 81 2.36 17.75 -22.31
C TYR A 81 2.60 19.22 -22.66
N ARG A 82 1.50 19.94 -22.91
CA ARG A 82 1.48 21.39 -23.00
C ARG A 82 0.67 21.91 -21.83
N VAL A 83 1.20 22.92 -21.16
CA VAL A 83 0.50 23.60 -20.07
C VAL A 83 -0.85 24.09 -20.61
N PRO A 84 -1.98 23.71 -20.00
CA PRO A 84 -3.27 24.23 -20.40
C PRO A 84 -3.31 25.76 -20.25
N GLY A 85 -3.68 26.47 -21.32
CA GLY A 85 -3.84 27.94 -21.32
C GLY A 85 -2.68 28.75 -21.91
N SER A 86 -1.71 28.12 -22.58
CA SER A 86 -0.77 28.81 -23.49
C SER A 86 -1.37 29.09 -24.86
#